data_AF-A0A9D2DEM4-F1
#
_entry.id   AF-A0A9D2DEM4-F1
#
_cell.length_a   1.000
_cell.length_b   1.000
_cell.length_c   1.000
_cell.angle_alpha   90.00
_cell.angle_beta   90.00
_cell.angle_gamma   90.00
#
_symmetry.space_group_name_H-M   'P 1'
#
loop_
_entity.id
_entity.type
_entity.pdbx_description
1 polymer ?
#
loop_
_entity_poly.entity_id
_entity_poly.type
_entity_poly.pdbx_seq_one_letter_code
_entity_poly.pdbx_strand_id
1 'polypeptide(L)'
;MQGTFVCDALNAALSTQSKLQFANADIGSLQVAASTRANVGGSLRFDDASITATSGATLSFDKATGIDFRFDGSTKARMSGTLVCEEITLTASNAVHIQLDTLSFGNMTASLTMNSTLQGAATSGEELTLNATFDSTVDLQGTCRSLMATASMRSHLRLLRLTCERAELSAMMSSAISCTAHESLSAQALQNSRITYAGNPPQKILNSGIGSTIRKQRAQQYARHHRYTTHPRTL
;
A
#
# COMPACT_ATOMS: atom_id res chain seq x y z
N MET A 1 29.45 -7.56 20.01
CA MET A 1 28.55 -8.52 20.70
C MET A 1 27.18 -8.38 20.07
N GLN A 2 26.73 -9.38 19.31
CA GLN A 2 25.34 -9.49 18.86
C GLN A 2 24.59 -10.23 19.97
N GLY A 3 23.66 -9.54 20.63
CA GLY A 3 22.77 -10.15 21.62
C GLY A 3 21.39 -10.29 20.99
N THR A 4 20.91 -11.52 20.84
CA THR A 4 19.54 -11.82 20.41
C THR A 4 18.60 -11.52 21.57
N PHE A 5 17.84 -10.44 21.49
CA PHE A 5 16.75 -10.15 22.43
C PHE A 5 15.49 -10.83 21.92
N VAL A 6 15.13 -11.98 22.51
CA VAL A 6 13.82 -12.60 22.30
C VAL A 6 12.87 -11.98 23.32
N CYS A 7 12.06 -11.01 22.88
CA CYS A 7 11.00 -10.44 23.70
C CYS A 7 9.65 -10.92 23.17
N ASP A 8 9.03 -11.86 23.88
CA ASP A 8 7.76 -12.49 23.47
C ASP A 8 6.55 -11.55 23.48
N ALA A 9 6.64 -10.36 24.09
CA ALA A 9 5.73 -9.24 23.85
C ALA A 9 6.31 -7.99 24.50
N LEU A 10 6.80 -7.04 23.71
CA LEU A 10 7.17 -5.73 24.25
C LEU A 10 5.91 -4.85 24.34
N ASN A 11 5.12 -5.02 25.41
CA ASN A 11 4.05 -4.10 25.77
C ASN A 11 4.62 -2.80 26.37
N ALA A 12 5.31 -2.01 25.56
CA ALA A 12 5.77 -0.70 25.98
C ALA A 12 4.62 0.31 25.84
N ALA A 13 4.03 0.72 26.96
CA ALA A 13 3.24 1.94 27.03
C ALA A 13 4.19 3.13 26.86
N LEU A 14 4.51 3.45 25.60
CA LEU A 14 5.45 4.51 25.26
C LEU A 14 4.79 5.87 25.57
N SER A 15 5.54 6.80 26.15
CA SER A 15 5.09 8.20 26.31
C SER A 15 5.23 8.95 24.99
N THR A 16 4.66 10.17 24.91
CA THR A 16 4.47 11.00 23.71
C THR A 16 5.72 11.22 22.82
N GLN A 17 6.94 10.89 23.27
CA GLN A 17 8.15 10.90 22.44
C GLN A 17 9.14 9.79 22.81
N SER A 18 8.82 8.53 22.49
CA SER A 18 9.78 7.44 22.70
C SER A 18 10.43 7.03 21.37
N LYS A 19 11.76 7.19 21.27
CA LYS A 19 12.55 6.62 20.17
C LYS A 19 12.97 5.21 20.60
N LEU A 20 12.45 4.19 19.92
CA LEU A 20 12.89 2.81 20.13
C LEU A 20 13.86 2.44 19.02
N GLN A 21 15.15 2.34 19.33
CA GLN A 21 16.13 1.85 18.38
C GLN A 21 16.39 0.38 18.66
N PHE A 22 16.05 -0.49 17.72
CA PHE A 22 16.41 -1.90 17.77
C PHE A 22 17.51 -2.15 16.75
N ALA A 23 18.60 -2.80 17.17
CA ALA A 23 19.61 -3.29 16.26
C ALA A 23 19.47 -4.81 16.19
N ASN A 24 18.89 -5.33 15.10
CA ASN A 24 18.73 -6.77 14.84
C ASN A 24 17.98 -7.51 15.96
N ALA A 25 16.78 -7.05 16.31
CA ALA A 25 15.92 -7.75 17.24
C ALA A 25 14.90 -8.62 16.49
N ASP A 26 14.70 -9.86 16.97
CA ASP A 26 13.53 -10.68 16.64
C ASP A 26 12.43 -10.31 17.63
N ILE A 27 11.36 -9.69 17.14
CA ILE A 27 10.26 -9.21 17.98
C ILE A 27 9.02 -9.99 17.59
N GLY A 28 8.37 -10.70 18.53
CA GLY A 28 7.13 -11.43 18.20
C GLY A 28 5.94 -10.52 17.91
N SER A 29 5.81 -9.39 18.62
CA SER A 29 4.79 -8.37 18.35
C SER A 29 5.20 -7.00 18.87
N LEU A 30 4.77 -5.95 18.17
CA LEU A 30 4.93 -4.56 18.60
C LEU A 30 3.56 -3.87 18.61
N GLN A 31 3.09 -3.52 19.80
CA GLN A 31 1.87 -2.71 19.96
C GLN A 31 2.25 -1.27 20.32
N VAL A 32 1.79 -0.32 19.50
CA VAL A 32 1.95 1.12 19.76
C VAL A 32 0.60 1.71 20.12
N ALA A 33 0.48 2.15 21.37
CA ALA A 33 -0.73 2.73 21.91
C ALA A 33 -1.07 4.09 21.27
N ALA A 34 -2.31 4.53 21.48
CA ALA A 34 -2.82 5.79 20.96
C ALA A 34 -1.99 7.01 21.41
N SER A 35 -1.89 8.02 20.54
CA SER A 35 -1.17 9.29 20.74
C SER A 35 0.33 9.12 20.95
N THR A 36 0.91 8.01 20.52
CA THR A 36 2.30 7.67 20.79
C THR A 36 3.13 7.67 19.53
N ARG A 37 4.27 8.38 19.54
CA ARG A 37 5.24 8.28 18.44
C ARG A 37 6.22 7.16 18.74
N ALA A 38 6.35 6.20 17.84
CA ALA A 38 7.36 5.15 17.90
C ALA A 38 8.22 5.20 16.63
N ASN A 39 9.41 5.79 16.76
CA ASN A 39 10.39 5.71 15.67
C ASN A 39 11.18 4.42 15.85
N VAL A 40 10.99 3.45 14.97
CA VAL A 40 11.61 2.13 15.04
C VAL A 40 12.74 2.04 14.02
N GLY A 41 13.90 2.60 14.38
CA GLY A 41 15.08 2.57 13.48
C GLY A 41 15.80 1.23 13.53
N GLY A 42 16.38 0.82 12.39
CA GLY A 42 17.16 -0.42 12.27
C GLY A 42 16.55 -1.47 11.32
N SER A 43 17.24 -2.61 11.21
CA SER A 43 16.70 -3.81 10.55
C SER A 43 15.97 -4.65 11.59
N LEU A 44 14.66 -4.81 11.40
CA LEU A 44 13.86 -5.74 12.18
C LEU A 44 13.65 -7.00 11.33
N ARG A 45 13.85 -8.16 11.94
CA ARG A 45 13.42 -9.42 11.34
C ARG A 45 12.21 -9.90 12.11
N PHE A 46 11.20 -10.31 11.37
CA PHE A 46 9.99 -10.87 11.92
C PHE A 46 9.76 -12.17 11.14
N ASP A 47 9.78 -13.30 11.85
CA ASP A 47 9.44 -14.57 11.23
C ASP A 47 7.92 -14.85 11.35
N ASP A 48 7.19 -14.16 12.25
CA ASP A 48 5.72 -14.21 12.43
C ASP A 48 5.20 -13.03 13.31
N ALA A 49 5.45 -11.78 12.93
CA ALA A 49 5.08 -10.65 13.80
C ALA A 49 3.99 -9.74 13.26
N SER A 50 3.18 -9.26 14.19
CA SER A 50 2.24 -8.18 13.94
C SER A 50 2.70 -6.87 14.57
N ILE A 51 2.58 -5.78 13.81
CA ILE A 51 2.70 -4.43 14.34
C ILE A 51 1.31 -3.80 14.37
N THR A 52 0.80 -3.54 15.57
CA THR A 52 -0.50 -2.90 15.75
C THR A 52 -0.31 -1.48 16.25
N ALA A 53 -0.77 -0.50 15.48
CA ALA A 53 -0.75 0.90 15.85
C ALA A 53 -2.17 1.45 15.94
N THR A 54 -2.52 2.02 17.10
CA THR A 54 -3.80 2.69 17.34
C THR A 54 -3.65 4.22 17.33
N SER A 55 -4.76 4.92 17.07
CA SER A 55 -4.92 6.37 16.82
C SER A 55 -3.72 7.28 17.15
N GLY A 56 -3.24 8.06 16.18
CA GLY A 56 -2.20 9.07 16.39
C GLY A 56 -0.76 8.54 16.41
N ALA A 57 -0.55 7.24 16.18
CA ALA A 57 0.80 6.69 16.08
C ALA A 57 1.50 7.07 14.77
N THR A 58 2.81 7.28 14.85
CA THR A 58 3.71 7.32 13.68
C THR A 58 4.76 6.25 13.86
N LEU A 59 4.82 5.36 12.86
CA LEU A 59 5.79 4.29 12.73
C LEU A 59 6.68 4.59 11.53
N SER A 60 7.98 4.36 11.68
CA SER A 60 9.03 4.52 10.67
C SER A 60 9.99 3.35 10.83
N PHE A 61 10.30 2.65 9.73
CA PHE A 61 11.22 1.52 9.66
C PHE A 61 12.27 1.79 8.58
N ASP A 62 13.38 1.05 8.58
CA ASP A 62 14.36 1.11 7.48
C ASP A 62 14.38 -0.18 6.65
N LYS A 63 14.24 -1.32 7.32
CA LYS A 63 14.12 -2.66 6.71
C LYS A 63 13.31 -3.58 7.61
N ALA A 64 12.45 -4.37 7.00
CA ALA A 64 11.60 -5.33 7.69
C ALA A 64 11.26 -6.51 6.73
N THR A 65 11.02 -7.72 7.25
CA THR A 65 10.69 -8.95 6.49
C THR A 65 9.51 -9.67 7.15
N GLY A 66 8.52 -10.19 6.40
CA GLY A 66 7.48 -11.12 6.91
C GLY A 66 6.52 -10.53 7.96
N ILE A 67 5.70 -9.54 7.58
CA ILE A 67 5.01 -8.68 8.57
C ILE A 67 3.56 -8.42 8.22
N ASP A 68 2.72 -8.58 9.24
CA ASP A 68 1.38 -8.05 9.29
C ASP A 68 1.36 -6.70 9.99
N PHE A 69 1.12 -5.63 9.24
CA PHE A 69 0.90 -4.31 9.80
C PHE A 69 -0.60 -4.04 9.91
N ARG A 70 -1.08 -3.83 11.13
CA ARG A 70 -2.46 -3.47 11.41
C ARG A 70 -2.54 -2.06 12.00
N PHE A 71 -3.22 -1.18 11.29
CA PHE A 71 -3.45 0.19 11.71
C PHE A 71 -4.94 0.40 11.94
N ASP A 72 -5.28 0.96 13.09
CA ASP A 72 -6.66 1.30 13.40
C ASP A 72 -6.78 2.69 14.05
N GLY A 73 -7.95 3.29 13.92
CA GLY A 73 -8.23 4.67 14.31
C GLY A 73 -7.49 5.71 13.46
N SER A 74 -7.54 6.97 13.89
CA SER A 74 -6.94 8.11 13.18
C SER A 74 -5.40 8.12 13.25
N THR A 75 -4.75 7.17 12.58
CA THR A 75 -3.31 6.90 12.67
C THR A 75 -2.58 7.39 11.41
N LYS A 76 -1.36 7.94 11.57
CA LYS A 76 -0.49 8.33 10.45
C LYS A 76 0.77 7.48 10.44
N ALA A 77 0.78 6.42 9.65
CA ALA A 77 1.95 5.57 9.49
C ALA A 77 2.83 6.06 8.33
N ARG A 78 4.15 6.07 8.52
CA ARG A 78 5.10 6.38 7.46
C ARG A 78 6.21 5.34 7.41
N MET A 79 6.09 4.39 6.51
CA MET A 79 7.13 3.39 6.30
C MET A 79 8.18 3.96 5.34
N SER A 80 9.30 4.40 5.90
CA SER A 80 10.51 4.80 5.18
C SER A 80 11.39 3.58 4.86
N GLY A 81 12.48 3.80 4.12
CA GLY A 81 13.50 2.78 3.90
C GLY A 81 13.22 1.84 2.73
N THR A 82 14.03 0.79 2.61
CA THR A 82 13.84 -0.29 1.63
C THR A 82 13.32 -1.49 2.38
N LEU A 83 12.00 -1.63 2.40
CA LEU A 83 11.38 -2.83 2.93
C LEU A 83 11.51 -3.92 1.85
N VAL A 84 12.15 -5.03 2.21
CA VAL A 84 12.34 -6.20 1.35
C VAL A 84 11.69 -7.36 2.07
N CYS A 85 10.44 -7.65 1.74
CA CYS A 85 9.72 -8.77 2.32
C CYS A 85 9.38 -9.79 1.25
N GLU A 86 9.36 -11.07 1.62
CA GLU A 86 8.69 -12.07 0.80
C GLU A 86 7.18 -11.87 0.85
N GLU A 87 6.61 -11.65 2.05
CA GLU A 87 5.18 -11.42 2.24
C GLU A 87 4.90 -10.22 3.15
N ILE A 88 3.85 -9.45 2.82
CA ILE A 88 3.39 -8.28 3.58
C ILE A 88 1.87 -8.26 3.60
N THR A 89 1.29 -8.12 4.78
CA THR A 89 -0.12 -7.75 4.93
C THR A 89 -0.22 -6.35 5.53
N LEU A 90 -0.92 -5.43 4.86
CA LEU A 90 -1.28 -4.13 5.39
C LEU A 90 -2.80 -4.08 5.62
N THR A 91 -3.23 -3.91 6.86
CA THR A 91 -4.64 -3.66 7.19
C THR A 91 -4.77 -2.26 7.78
N ALA A 92 -5.67 -1.45 7.21
CA ALA A 92 -5.92 -0.08 7.63
C ALA A 92 -7.42 0.19 7.76
N SER A 93 -7.83 0.66 8.94
CA SER A 93 -9.23 1.00 9.23
C SER A 93 -9.36 2.31 10.00
N ASN A 94 -10.48 3.02 9.78
CA ASN A 94 -10.85 4.22 10.53
C ASN A 94 -9.93 5.44 10.30
N ALA A 95 -9.81 5.90 9.05
CA ALA A 95 -9.06 7.10 8.66
C ALA A 95 -7.55 7.03 8.90
N VAL A 96 -6.96 5.85 8.65
CA VAL A 96 -5.51 5.66 8.65
C VAL A 96 -4.89 6.26 7.39
N HIS A 97 -3.75 6.92 7.54
CA HIS A 97 -2.91 7.34 6.42
C HIS A 97 -1.57 6.60 6.45
N ILE A 98 -1.32 5.75 5.45
CA ILE A 98 -0.05 5.03 5.26
C ILE A 98 0.72 5.66 4.11
N GLN A 99 1.96 6.07 4.39
CA GLN A 99 2.91 6.50 3.36
C GLN A 99 4.07 5.51 3.26
N LEU A 100 4.32 4.99 2.06
CA LEU A 100 5.46 4.14 1.71
C LEU A 100 6.46 4.92 0.87
N ASP A 101 7.71 5.01 1.29
CA ASP A 101 8.73 5.72 0.51
C ASP A 101 9.29 4.85 -0.63
N THR A 102 9.75 3.62 -0.32
CA THR A 102 10.24 2.65 -1.32
C THR A 102 9.99 1.25 -0.81
N LEU A 103 9.33 0.42 -1.62
CA LEU A 103 8.91 -0.91 -1.21
C LEU A 103 9.28 -1.95 -2.27
N SER A 104 10.00 -3.00 -1.87
CA SER A 104 10.25 -4.20 -2.66
C SER A 104 9.60 -5.40 -1.97
N PHE A 105 8.79 -6.17 -2.69
CA PHE A 105 8.03 -7.27 -2.08
C PHE A 105 8.00 -8.49 -3.00
N GLY A 106 7.87 -9.69 -2.44
CA GLY A 106 7.37 -10.84 -3.19
C GLY A 106 5.87 -10.66 -3.39
N ASN A 107 5.12 -10.89 -2.32
CA ASN A 107 3.67 -10.80 -2.23
C ASN A 107 3.27 -9.69 -1.26
N MET A 108 2.27 -8.90 -1.62
CA MET A 108 1.71 -7.86 -0.77
C MET A 108 0.19 -7.87 -0.85
N THR A 109 -0.47 -7.92 0.31
CA THR A 109 -1.91 -7.70 0.44
C THR A 109 -2.18 -6.44 1.24
N ALA A 110 -2.92 -5.49 0.69
CA ALA A 110 -3.36 -4.30 1.40
C ALA A 110 -4.88 -4.19 1.42
N SER A 111 -5.44 -4.09 2.62
CA SER A 111 -6.87 -3.95 2.88
C SER A 111 -7.15 -2.64 3.61
N LEU A 112 -7.86 -1.73 2.94
CA LEU A 112 -8.20 -0.39 3.42
C LEU A 112 -9.71 -0.22 3.58
N THR A 113 -10.13 0.26 4.73
CA THR A 113 -11.53 0.52 5.04
C THR A 113 -11.73 1.87 5.73
N MET A 114 -12.93 2.43 5.59
CA MET A 114 -13.42 3.59 6.33
C MET A 114 -12.50 4.82 6.21
N ASN A 115 -12.42 5.39 5.00
CA ASN A 115 -11.64 6.59 4.67
C ASN A 115 -10.12 6.46 4.85
N SER A 116 -9.58 5.24 4.76
CA SER A 116 -8.14 5.02 4.88
C SER A 116 -7.42 5.32 3.56
N THR A 117 -6.16 5.76 3.65
CA THR A 117 -5.32 6.10 2.50
C THR A 117 -4.00 5.34 2.54
N LEU A 118 -3.61 4.76 1.41
CA LEU A 118 -2.28 4.19 1.17
C LEU A 118 -1.65 4.92 -0.01
N GLN A 119 -0.48 5.53 0.19
CA GLN A 119 0.26 6.22 -0.86
C GLN A 119 1.73 5.81 -0.86
N GLY A 120 2.36 5.72 -2.02
CA GLY A 120 3.80 5.50 -2.06
C GLY A 120 4.36 4.90 -3.35
N ALA A 121 5.62 4.48 -3.27
CA ALA A 121 6.32 3.81 -4.37
C ALA A 121 6.54 2.32 -4.06
N ALA A 122 5.79 1.47 -4.76
CA ALA A 122 5.98 0.04 -4.89
C ALA A 122 7.03 -0.24 -5.98
N THR A 123 8.31 -0.08 -5.65
CA THR A 123 9.44 -0.17 -6.60
C THR A 123 9.47 -1.45 -7.42
N SER A 124 9.18 -2.61 -6.83
CA SER A 124 9.10 -3.89 -7.53
C SER A 124 8.37 -4.92 -6.67
N GLY A 125 7.56 -5.79 -7.29
CA GLY A 125 7.15 -7.03 -6.65
C GLY A 125 6.50 -8.06 -7.55
N GLU A 126 6.24 -9.26 -7.02
CA GLU A 126 5.62 -10.35 -7.76
C GLU A 126 4.09 -10.19 -7.74
N GLU A 127 3.44 -10.30 -6.58
CA GLU A 127 1.99 -10.27 -6.46
C GLU A 127 1.50 -9.13 -5.56
N LEU A 128 0.59 -8.32 -6.08
CA LEU A 128 -0.03 -7.22 -5.34
C LEU A 128 -1.55 -7.37 -5.30
N THR A 129 -2.08 -7.55 -4.10
CA THR A 129 -3.52 -7.57 -3.82
C THR A 129 -3.94 -6.29 -3.10
N LEU A 130 -4.90 -5.55 -3.66
CA LEU A 130 -5.42 -4.31 -3.10
C LEU A 130 -6.94 -4.40 -2.91
N ASN A 131 -7.41 -4.19 -1.69
CA ASN A 131 -8.82 -4.12 -1.36
C ASN A 131 -9.12 -2.77 -0.71
N ALA A 132 -9.98 -1.96 -1.34
CA ALA A 132 -10.40 -0.68 -0.79
C ALA A 132 -11.93 -0.56 -0.71
N THR A 133 -12.44 -0.24 0.48
CA THR A 133 -13.87 -0.14 0.78
C THR A 133 -14.14 1.13 1.60
N PHE A 134 -15.36 1.68 1.48
CA PHE A 134 -15.83 2.86 2.20
C PHE A 134 -14.92 4.09 2.04
N ASP A 135 -14.93 4.69 0.84
CA ASP A 135 -14.23 5.95 0.55
C ASP A 135 -12.70 5.90 0.75
N SER A 136 -12.11 4.71 0.67
CA SER A 136 -10.67 4.53 0.82
C SER A 136 -9.92 4.85 -0.48
N THR A 137 -8.68 5.33 -0.35
CA THR A 137 -7.85 5.70 -1.51
C THR A 137 -6.51 4.97 -1.49
N VAL A 138 -6.11 4.43 -2.65
CA VAL A 138 -4.76 3.90 -2.86
C VAL A 138 -4.11 4.63 -4.03
N ASP A 139 -2.89 5.11 -3.85
CA ASP A 139 -2.07 5.76 -4.89
C ASP A 139 -0.65 5.16 -4.86
N LEU A 140 -0.40 4.23 -5.78
CA LEU A 140 0.87 3.52 -5.86
C LEU A 140 1.52 3.69 -7.23
N GLN A 141 2.85 3.66 -7.23
CA GLN A 141 3.69 3.69 -8.42
C GLN A 141 4.79 2.63 -8.38
N GLY A 142 5.31 2.24 -9.54
CA GLY A 142 6.42 1.30 -9.71
C GLY A 142 6.05 0.10 -10.57
N THR A 143 6.48 -1.11 -10.22
CA THR A 143 6.25 -2.31 -11.05
C THR A 143 5.77 -3.52 -10.26
N CYS A 144 4.90 -4.33 -10.85
CA CYS A 144 4.48 -5.62 -10.28
C CYS A 144 4.29 -6.68 -11.36
N ARG A 145 4.39 -7.97 -11.03
CA ARG A 145 4.08 -9.03 -12.00
C ARG A 145 2.57 -9.21 -12.15
N SER A 146 1.87 -9.37 -11.04
CA SER A 146 0.43 -9.62 -10.96
C SER A 146 -0.25 -8.62 -10.03
N LEU A 147 -1.32 -7.99 -10.51
CA LEU A 147 -2.17 -7.09 -9.74
C LEU A 147 -3.58 -7.67 -9.61
N MET A 148 -4.07 -7.84 -8.39
CA MET A 148 -5.49 -8.06 -8.08
C MET A 148 -6.02 -6.85 -7.31
N ALA A 149 -7.00 -6.13 -7.85
CA ALA A 149 -7.46 -4.87 -7.28
C ALA A 149 -8.98 -4.79 -7.20
N THR A 150 -9.51 -4.67 -5.98
CA THR A 150 -10.93 -4.51 -5.70
C THR A 150 -11.21 -3.15 -5.07
N ALA A 151 -12.13 -2.38 -5.66
CA ALA A 151 -12.61 -1.12 -5.14
C ALA A 151 -14.13 -1.14 -4.99
N SER A 152 -14.62 -0.74 -3.82
CA SER A 152 -16.05 -0.73 -3.53
C SER A 152 -16.45 0.49 -2.70
N MET A 153 -17.73 0.86 -2.75
CA MET A 153 -18.32 1.95 -1.96
C MET A 153 -17.53 3.26 -2.07
N ARG A 154 -17.50 3.83 -3.28
CA ARG A 154 -16.81 5.10 -3.62
C ARG A 154 -15.29 5.12 -3.42
N SER A 155 -14.65 3.96 -3.27
CA SER A 155 -13.18 3.89 -3.14
C SER A 155 -12.46 4.16 -4.46
N HIS A 156 -11.20 4.61 -4.36
CA HIS A 156 -10.38 5.01 -5.50
C HIS A 156 -8.99 4.35 -5.48
N LEU A 157 -8.69 3.54 -6.50
CA LEU A 157 -7.35 2.98 -6.70
C LEU A 157 -6.69 3.68 -7.91
N ARG A 158 -5.66 4.48 -7.65
CA ARG A 158 -4.92 5.29 -8.63
C ARG A 158 -3.56 4.64 -8.90
N LEU A 159 -3.52 3.74 -9.88
CA LEU A 159 -2.37 2.87 -10.14
C LEU A 159 -1.82 3.04 -11.56
N LEU A 160 -2.12 4.14 -12.26
CA LEU A 160 -1.58 4.39 -13.62
C LEU A 160 -0.06 4.50 -13.66
N ARG A 161 0.55 4.79 -12.51
CA ARG A 161 2.01 4.81 -12.34
C ARG A 161 2.57 3.48 -11.86
N LEU A 162 1.71 2.49 -11.61
CA LEU A 162 2.07 1.11 -11.32
C LEU A 162 1.93 0.30 -12.60
N THR A 163 3.04 -0.22 -13.09
CA THR A 163 3.11 -0.99 -14.32
C THR A 163 3.12 -2.46 -13.98
N CYS A 164 2.12 -3.21 -14.45
CA CYS A 164 2.09 -4.65 -14.21
C CYS A 164 2.01 -5.48 -15.50
N GLU A 165 2.49 -6.72 -15.44
CA GLU A 165 2.33 -7.65 -16.57
C GLU A 165 0.85 -8.05 -16.69
N ARG A 166 0.26 -8.49 -15.58
CA ARG A 166 -1.11 -9.01 -15.51
C ARG A 166 -1.93 -8.21 -14.50
N ALA A 167 -3.19 -7.92 -14.83
CA ALA A 167 -4.09 -7.20 -13.94
C ALA A 167 -5.51 -7.78 -13.94
N GLU A 168 -6.04 -8.03 -12.75
CA GLU A 168 -7.43 -8.36 -12.47
C GLU A 168 -8.08 -7.28 -11.62
N LEU A 169 -9.12 -6.64 -12.15
CA LEU A 169 -9.70 -5.43 -11.56
C LEU A 169 -11.21 -5.61 -11.35
N SER A 170 -11.70 -5.28 -10.16
CA SER A 170 -13.12 -5.27 -9.82
C SER A 170 -13.53 -3.95 -9.16
N ALA A 171 -14.35 -3.17 -9.84
CA ALA A 171 -14.88 -1.91 -9.34
C ALA A 171 -16.41 -2.00 -9.19
N MET A 172 -16.92 -1.64 -8.02
CA MET A 172 -18.36 -1.62 -7.72
C MET A 172 -18.80 -0.39 -6.90
N MET A 173 -20.09 -0.08 -6.93
CA MET A 173 -20.72 0.98 -6.13
C MET A 173 -20.01 2.34 -6.23
N SER A 174 -20.00 2.91 -7.44
CA SER A 174 -19.42 4.24 -7.73
C SER A 174 -17.92 4.38 -7.43
N SER A 175 -17.18 3.27 -7.37
CA SER A 175 -15.72 3.27 -7.21
C SER A 175 -14.99 3.52 -8.52
N ALA A 176 -13.69 3.81 -8.43
CA ALA A 176 -12.83 3.92 -9.61
C ALA A 176 -11.49 3.23 -9.44
N ILE A 177 -11.05 2.53 -10.48
CA ILE A 177 -9.71 1.92 -10.56
C ILE A 177 -9.02 2.44 -11.81
N SER A 178 -7.73 2.76 -11.69
CA SER A 178 -6.88 3.00 -12.84
C SER A 178 -5.57 2.24 -12.73
N CYS A 179 -5.08 1.63 -13.82
CA CYS A 179 -3.86 0.82 -13.82
C CYS A 179 -3.16 0.78 -15.18
N THR A 180 -1.91 0.31 -15.23
CA THR A 180 -1.18 0.02 -16.47
C THR A 180 -0.88 -1.48 -16.55
N ALA A 181 -1.30 -2.16 -17.62
CA ALA A 181 -1.10 -3.60 -17.83
C ALA A 181 -0.54 -3.91 -19.22
N HIS A 182 0.32 -4.92 -19.35
CA HIS A 182 1.07 -5.21 -20.60
C HIS A 182 0.84 -6.57 -21.25
N GLU A 183 0.49 -7.61 -20.48
CA GLU A 183 0.28 -8.97 -20.99
C GLU A 183 -1.20 -9.37 -20.95
N SER A 184 -1.85 -9.20 -19.80
CA SER A 184 -3.27 -9.53 -19.66
C SER A 184 -4.02 -8.53 -18.79
N LEU A 185 -5.30 -8.35 -19.11
CA LEU A 185 -6.23 -7.53 -18.35
C LEU A 185 -7.60 -8.20 -18.26
N SER A 186 -8.01 -8.54 -17.05
CA SER A 186 -9.39 -8.88 -16.71
C SER A 186 -9.99 -7.73 -15.90
N ALA A 187 -11.09 -7.14 -16.35
CA ALA A 187 -11.69 -5.98 -15.69
C ALA A 187 -13.21 -6.10 -15.62
N GLN A 188 -13.76 -5.90 -14.43
CA GLN A 188 -15.19 -5.86 -14.16
C GLN A 188 -15.58 -4.54 -13.48
N ALA A 189 -16.48 -3.78 -14.09
CA ALA A 189 -17.00 -2.53 -13.55
C ALA A 189 -18.52 -2.62 -13.42
N LEU A 190 -19.05 -2.54 -12.20
CA LEU A 190 -20.48 -2.65 -11.88
C LEU A 190 -20.99 -1.40 -11.14
N GLN A 191 -22.31 -1.17 -11.19
CA GLN A 191 -23.02 -0.17 -10.36
C GLN A 191 -22.38 1.23 -10.39
N ASN A 192 -22.39 1.86 -11.58
CA ASN A 192 -21.86 3.22 -11.80
C ASN A 192 -20.35 3.39 -11.53
N SER A 193 -19.57 2.31 -11.57
CA SER A 193 -18.12 2.36 -11.37
C SER A 193 -17.34 2.63 -12.66
N ARG A 194 -16.07 2.97 -12.50
CA ARG A 194 -15.18 3.29 -13.62
C ARG A 194 -13.84 2.57 -13.53
N ILE A 195 -13.44 1.92 -14.60
CA ILE A 195 -12.08 1.41 -14.77
C ILE A 195 -11.40 2.14 -15.94
N THR A 196 -10.21 2.68 -15.70
CA THR A 196 -9.38 3.30 -16.74
C THR A 196 -8.03 2.61 -16.82
N TYR A 197 -7.70 1.97 -17.92
CA TYR A 197 -6.44 1.24 -18.06
C TYR A 197 -5.52 1.89 -19.11
N ALA A 198 -4.21 1.76 -18.92
CA ALA A 198 -3.18 2.07 -19.91
C ALA A 198 -2.44 0.79 -20.33
N GLY A 199 -1.57 0.90 -21.34
CA GLY A 199 -0.87 -0.24 -21.95
C GLY A 199 -1.63 -0.86 -23.13
N ASN A 200 -1.12 -1.99 -23.64
CA ASN A 200 -1.74 -2.70 -24.76
C ASN A 200 -1.68 -4.23 -24.55
N PRO A 201 -2.36 -4.76 -23.52
CA PRO A 201 -2.33 -6.18 -23.24
C PRO A 201 -2.98 -6.96 -24.40
N PRO A 202 -2.31 -7.99 -24.95
CA PRO A 202 -2.87 -8.83 -25.99
C PRO A 202 -4.14 -9.56 -25.53
N GLN A 203 -4.22 -9.95 -24.25
CA GLN A 203 -5.38 -10.61 -23.67
C GLN A 203 -6.24 -9.61 -22.86
N LYS A 204 -7.52 -9.48 -23.21
CA LYS A 204 -8.46 -8.56 -22.55
C LYS A 204 -9.82 -9.21 -22.35
N ILE A 205 -10.31 -9.21 -21.12
CA ILE A 205 -11.69 -9.57 -20.75
C ILE A 205 -12.29 -8.36 -20.03
N LEU A 206 -13.27 -7.70 -20.65
CA LEU A 206 -13.83 -6.43 -20.14
C LEU A 206 -15.34 -6.58 -19.95
N ASN A 207 -15.80 -6.51 -18.71
CA ASN A 207 -17.20 -6.68 -18.33
C ASN A 207 -17.71 -5.42 -17.63
N SER A 208 -18.53 -4.62 -18.32
CA SER A 208 -19.18 -3.44 -17.73
C SER A 208 -20.68 -3.69 -17.51
N GLY A 209 -21.14 -3.50 -16.28
CA GLY A 209 -22.55 -3.47 -15.92
C GLY A 209 -23.21 -2.11 -16.15
N ILE A 210 -24.48 -2.01 -15.77
CA ILE A 210 -25.30 -0.81 -15.95
C ILE A 210 -24.62 0.43 -15.33
N GLY A 211 -24.58 1.52 -16.10
CA GLY A 211 -24.01 2.81 -15.70
C GLY A 211 -22.49 2.83 -15.53
N SER A 212 -21.80 1.72 -15.77
CA SER A 212 -20.37 1.57 -15.54
C SER A 212 -19.57 1.79 -16.82
N THR A 213 -18.29 2.11 -16.69
CA THR A 213 -17.43 2.34 -17.88
C THR A 213 -16.05 1.73 -17.69
N ILE A 214 -15.61 0.98 -18.69
CA ILE A 214 -14.22 0.52 -18.80
C ILE A 214 -13.63 1.17 -20.05
N ARG A 215 -12.51 1.91 -19.92
CA ARG A 215 -11.90 2.62 -21.05
C ARG A 215 -10.39 2.60 -21.03
N LYS A 216 -9.79 2.60 -22.23
CA LYS A 216 -8.35 2.78 -22.41
C LYS A 216 -8.00 4.27 -22.30
N GLN A 217 -6.95 4.61 -21.56
CA GLN A 217 -6.40 5.95 -21.51
C GLN A 217 -5.61 6.24 -22.80
N ARG A 218 -5.87 7.38 -23.41
CA ARG A 218 -5.13 7.81 -24.61
C ARG A 218 -3.71 8.24 -24.20
N ALA A 219 -2.70 7.78 -24.94
CA ALA A 219 -1.28 8.08 -24.69
C ALA A 219 -0.98 9.59 -24.54
N GLN A 220 -1.74 10.45 -25.22
CA GLN A 220 -1.57 11.90 -25.18
C GLN A 220 -1.84 12.54 -23.79
N GLN A 221 -2.62 11.89 -22.92
CA GLN A 221 -2.86 12.40 -21.56
C GLN A 221 -1.72 12.07 -20.59
N TYR A 222 -0.91 11.04 -20.86
CA TYR A 222 0.15 10.61 -19.95
C TYR A 222 1.33 11.61 -19.95
N ALA A 223 1.67 12.18 -21.12
CA ALA A 223 2.80 13.09 -21.26
C ALA A 223 2.61 14.46 -20.57
N ARG A 224 1.38 14.88 -20.28
CA ARG A 224 1.10 16.19 -19.66
C ARG A 224 1.23 16.21 -18.14
N HIS A 225 1.06 15.07 -17.47
CA HIS A 225 1.18 15.00 -15.99
C HIS A 225 2.63 14.84 -15.50
N HIS A 226 3.57 14.47 -16.37
CA HIS A 226 4.99 14.27 -16.01
C HIS A 226 5.86 15.53 -16.11
N ARG A 227 5.30 16.72 -16.39
CA ARG A 227 6.08 17.98 -16.52
C ARG A 227 6.16 18.84 -15.25
N TYR A 228 5.70 18.36 -14.09
CA TYR A 228 5.62 19.17 -12.86
C TYR A 228 6.38 18.62 -11.65
N THR A 229 7.58 18.03 -11.78
CA THR A 229 8.41 17.71 -10.60
C THR A 229 9.91 17.60 -10.91
N THR A 230 10.52 18.63 -11.50
CA THR A 230 11.98 18.82 -11.39
C THR A 230 12.31 20.31 -11.40
N HIS A 231 12.12 20.98 -10.25
CA HIS A 231 12.92 22.16 -9.95
C HIS A 231 14.11 21.72 -9.12
N PRO A 232 15.34 21.73 -9.66
CA PRO A 232 16.52 21.61 -8.84
C PRO A 232 16.55 22.84 -7.92
N ARG A 233 16.46 22.62 -6.60
CA ARG A 233 16.91 23.60 -5.63
C ARG A 233 18.43 23.70 -5.78
N THR A 234 18.89 24.74 -6.45
CA THR A 234 20.27 25.21 -6.32
C THR A 234 20.50 25.61 -4.87
N LEU A 235 21.51 25.00 -4.27
CA LEU A 235 22.10 25.39 -2.98
C LEU A 235 22.79 26.75 -3.12
#